data_AF-A0A5C7ABN4-F1
#
_entry.id   AF-A0A5C7ABN4-F1
#
_cell.length_a   1.000
_cell.length_b   1.000
_cell.length_c   1.000
_cell.angle_alpha   90.00
_cell.angle_beta   90.00
_cell.angle_gamma   90.00
#
_symmetry.space_group_name_H-M   'P 1'
#
loop_
_entity.id
_entity.type
_entity.pdbx_description
1 polymer ?
#
loop_
_entity_poly.entity_id
_entity_poly.type
_entity_poly.pdbx_seq_one_letter_code
_entity_poly.pdbx_strand_id
1 'polypeptide(L)'
;MAKSQQTFNKIEKEKARAKKREDKKKKKEARKAEGGTDGIQFAYVDAYGNLTDTPPNPADKIKVEAEDIVLGVPKKEEGEEEDPIRQGKVSFYDSSKGFGFIIDLENNEKYFCHVSGLLDDIAENDKVTFELERGMKGMNAVRVKRV
;
A
#
# COMPACT_ATOMS: atom_id res chain seq x y z
N MET A 1 -70.39 -51.58 27.25
CA MET A 1 -69.19 -50.82 27.70
C MET A 1 -69.58 -49.36 27.84
N ALA A 2 -69.52 -48.77 29.04
CA ALA A 2 -70.02 -47.42 29.29
C ALA A 2 -68.99 -46.36 28.84
N LYS A 3 -69.35 -45.57 27.83
CA LYS A 3 -68.58 -44.43 27.32
C LYS A 3 -68.63 -43.32 28.38
N SER A 4 -67.50 -42.96 28.98
CA SER A 4 -67.44 -41.92 30.01
C SER A 4 -67.85 -40.56 29.42
N GLN A 5 -68.97 -40.00 29.88
CA GLN A 5 -69.39 -38.64 29.53
C GLN A 5 -68.42 -37.66 30.18
N GLN A 6 -67.49 -37.12 29.39
CA GLN A 6 -66.62 -36.06 29.86
C GLN A 6 -67.40 -34.74 29.95
N THR A 7 -67.18 -33.99 31.03
CA THR A 7 -67.82 -32.69 31.24
C THR A 7 -67.36 -31.68 30.18
N PHE A 8 -68.29 -30.84 29.71
CA PHE A 8 -68.06 -29.84 28.65
C PHE A 8 -66.81 -28.97 28.91
N ASN A 9 -66.62 -28.51 30.15
CA ASN A 9 -65.46 -27.71 30.58
C ASN A 9 -64.11 -28.43 30.40
N LYS A 10 -64.08 -29.77 30.51
CA LYS A 10 -62.87 -30.56 30.33
C LYS A 10 -62.48 -30.66 28.85
N ILE A 11 -63.48 -30.81 27.98
CA ILE A 11 -63.31 -30.85 26.53
C ILE A 11 -62.84 -29.49 26.00
N GLU A 12 -63.41 -28.38 26.49
CA GLU A 12 -62.99 -27.03 26.09
C GLU A 12 -61.54 -26.72 26.49
N LYS A 13 -61.13 -27.09 27.70
CA LYS A 13 -59.76 -26.89 28.18
C LYS A 13 -58.74 -27.72 27.39
N GLU A 14 -59.12 -28.92 26.97
CA GLU A 14 -58.29 -29.79 26.14
C GLU A 14 -58.17 -29.23 24.71
N LYS A 15 -59.27 -28.73 24.13
CA LYS A 15 -59.29 -28.05 22.84
C LYS A 15 -58.42 -26.79 22.84
N ALA A 16 -58.46 -26.00 23.92
CA ALA A 16 -57.59 -24.82 24.07
C ALA A 16 -56.10 -25.19 24.17
N ARG A 17 -55.77 -26.31 24.85
CA ARG A 17 -54.40 -26.84 24.92
C ARG A 17 -53.92 -27.40 23.58
N ALA A 18 -54.79 -28.09 22.85
CA ALA A 18 -54.50 -28.58 21.50
C ALA A 18 -54.24 -27.42 20.54
N LYS A 19 -55.10 -26.40 20.53
CA LYS A 19 -54.92 -25.19 19.72
C LYS A 19 -53.60 -24.47 20.06
N LYS A 20 -53.28 -24.29 21.34
CA LYS A 20 -51.99 -23.71 21.76
C LYS A 20 -50.77 -24.55 21.33
N ARG A 21 -50.89 -25.88 21.27
CA ARG A 21 -49.82 -26.76 20.78
C ARG A 21 -49.66 -26.66 19.26
N GLU A 22 -50.76 -26.62 18.53
CA GLU A 22 -50.76 -26.43 17.07
C GLU A 22 -50.20 -25.06 16.68
N ASP A 23 -50.62 -23.99 17.36
CA ASP A 23 -50.10 -22.63 17.11
C ASP A 23 -48.60 -22.55 17.40
N LYS A 24 -48.12 -23.19 18.48
CA LYS A 24 -46.68 -23.29 18.77
C LYS A 24 -45.94 -24.11 17.70
N LYS A 25 -46.54 -25.19 17.20
CA LYS A 25 -45.95 -26.04 16.18
C LYS A 25 -45.86 -25.32 14.84
N LYS A 26 -46.93 -24.64 14.42
CA LYS A 26 -46.96 -23.78 13.22
C LYS A 26 -45.97 -22.62 13.34
N LYS A 27 -45.85 -21.99 14.51
CA LYS A 27 -44.84 -20.94 14.74
C LYS A 27 -43.41 -21.49 14.68
N LYS A 28 -43.18 -22.71 15.16
CA LYS A 28 -41.88 -23.40 15.04
C LYS A 28 -41.58 -23.77 13.59
N GLU A 29 -42.58 -24.23 12.85
CA GLU A 29 -42.45 -24.63 11.44
C GLU A 29 -42.27 -23.43 10.51
N ALA A 30 -42.97 -22.32 10.76
CA ALA A 30 -42.73 -21.04 10.10
C ALA A 30 -41.31 -20.53 10.38
N ARG A 31 -40.86 -20.54 11.65
CA ARG A 31 -39.46 -20.23 11.99
C ARG A 31 -38.44 -21.20 11.36
N LYS A 32 -38.83 -22.43 11.06
CA LYS A 32 -37.97 -23.42 10.40
C LYS A 32 -37.91 -23.18 8.89
N ALA A 33 -39.03 -22.84 8.26
CA ALA A 33 -39.12 -22.48 6.84
C ALA A 33 -38.47 -21.13 6.53
N GLU A 34 -38.51 -20.18 7.47
CA GLU A 34 -37.88 -18.86 7.37
C GLU A 34 -36.40 -18.84 7.80
N GLY A 35 -35.73 -20.00 7.97
CA GLY A 35 -34.28 -20.05 8.23
C GLY A 35 -33.89 -20.19 9.70
N GLY A 36 -34.48 -21.17 10.39
CA GLY A 36 -34.15 -21.49 11.77
C GLY A 36 -33.14 -22.63 11.87
N THR A 37 -31.87 -22.26 12.09
CA THR A 37 -30.69 -23.10 12.41
C THR A 37 -30.04 -23.86 11.27
N ASP A 38 -29.54 -23.14 10.27
CA ASP A 38 -28.30 -23.57 9.63
C ASP A 38 -27.16 -22.89 10.37
N GLY A 39 -26.13 -23.65 10.76
CA GLY A 39 -24.91 -23.12 11.39
C GLY A 39 -24.30 -22.03 10.53
N ILE A 40 -23.35 -21.25 11.09
CA ILE A 40 -22.62 -20.14 10.45
C ILE A 40 -22.68 -20.29 8.92
N GLN A 41 -23.60 -19.57 8.27
CA GLN A 41 -23.74 -19.64 6.82
C GLN A 41 -22.37 -19.20 6.30
N PHE A 42 -21.66 -20.13 5.66
CA PHE A 42 -20.38 -19.82 5.05
C PHE A 42 -20.68 -18.89 3.88
N ALA A 43 -20.63 -17.58 4.13
CA ALA A 43 -20.70 -16.56 3.11
C ALA A 43 -19.35 -16.53 2.37
N TYR A 44 -19.40 -16.62 1.05
CA TYR A 44 -18.21 -16.46 0.23
C TYR A 44 -17.95 -14.97 0.03
N VAL A 45 -16.67 -14.58 0.05
CA VAL A 45 -16.26 -13.20 -0.21
C VAL A 45 -15.94 -13.10 -1.70
N ASP A 46 -16.60 -12.17 -2.40
CA ASP A 46 -16.28 -11.87 -3.81
C ASP A 46 -14.96 -11.09 -3.94
N ALA A 47 -14.50 -10.86 -5.18
CA ALA A 47 -13.27 -10.12 -5.45
C ALA A 47 -13.27 -8.65 -4.97
N TYR A 48 -14.44 -8.12 -4.59
CA TYR A 48 -14.65 -6.74 -4.13
C TYR A 48 -14.99 -6.67 -2.62
N GLY A 49 -14.93 -7.80 -1.90
CA GLY A 49 -15.16 -7.85 -0.47
C GLY A 49 -16.62 -7.97 -0.03
N ASN A 50 -17.56 -8.23 -0.96
CA ASN A 50 -18.97 -8.43 -0.62
C ASN A 50 -19.26 -9.89 -0.26
N LEU A 51 -20.20 -10.07 0.66
CA LEU A 51 -20.70 -11.38 1.07
C LEU A 51 -21.68 -11.89 0.00
N THR A 52 -21.37 -13.04 -0.60
CA THR A 52 -22.18 -13.68 -1.63
C THR A 52 -22.42 -15.14 -1.28
N ASP A 53 -23.59 -15.67 -1.65
CA ASP A 53 -23.96 -17.07 -1.43
C ASP A 53 -23.38 -18.02 -2.51
N THR A 54 -22.69 -17.47 -3.52
CA THR A 54 -22.14 -18.25 -4.64
C THR A 54 -20.66 -18.52 -4.42
N PRO A 55 -20.21 -19.79 -4.46
CA PRO A 55 -18.80 -20.11 -4.28
C PRO A 55 -17.93 -19.48 -5.38
N PRO A 56 -16.74 -18.94 -5.03
CA PRO A 56 -15.84 -18.34 -6.00
C PRO A 56 -15.32 -19.43 -6.94
N ASN A 57 -15.43 -19.19 -8.24
CA ASN A 57 -15.01 -20.14 -9.26
C ASN A 57 -13.47 -20.28 -9.19
N PRO A 58 -12.90 -21.50 -9.13
CA PRO A 58 -11.46 -21.70 -8.97
C PRO A 58 -10.62 -21.15 -10.14
N ALA A 59 -11.24 -20.84 -11.28
CA ALA A 59 -10.61 -20.22 -12.44
C ALA A 59 -10.28 -18.73 -12.23
N ASP A 60 -11.01 -18.04 -11.35
CA ASP A 60 -10.86 -16.59 -11.12
C ASP A 60 -9.84 -16.27 -10.01
N LYS A 61 -9.12 -17.30 -9.52
CA LYS A 61 -8.03 -17.10 -8.57
C LYS A 61 -6.86 -16.44 -9.27
N ILE A 62 -6.55 -15.22 -8.85
CA ILE A 62 -5.33 -14.51 -9.21
C ILE A 62 -4.15 -15.36 -8.75
N LYS A 63 -3.36 -15.87 -9.70
CA LYS A 63 -2.10 -16.56 -9.42
C LYS A 63 -1.09 -15.47 -9.09
N VAL A 64 -0.78 -15.32 -7.81
CA VAL A 64 0.30 -14.46 -7.35
C VAL A 64 1.54 -15.35 -7.25
N GLU A 65 2.52 -15.13 -8.10
CA GLU A 65 3.83 -15.77 -8.01
C GLU A 65 4.48 -15.32 -6.70
N ALA A 66 5.12 -16.23 -5.95
CA ALA A 66 5.69 -15.92 -4.65
C ALA A 66 6.79 -14.84 -4.70
N GLU A 67 7.36 -14.62 -5.90
CA GLU A 67 8.40 -13.63 -6.19
C GLU A 67 7.85 -12.19 -6.22
N ASP A 68 6.57 -12.00 -6.57
CA ASP A 68 5.93 -10.68 -6.64
C ASP A 68 5.44 -10.17 -5.27
N ILE A 69 5.36 -11.06 -4.27
CA ILE A 69 4.96 -10.71 -2.92
C ILE A 69 6.15 -10.08 -2.19
N VAL A 70 6.31 -8.76 -2.35
CA VAL A 70 7.32 -7.96 -1.65
C VAL A 70 7.00 -7.94 -0.14
N LEU A 71 7.57 -8.89 0.62
CA LEU A 71 7.40 -9.02 2.08
C LEU A 71 8.28 -8.03 2.89
N GLY A 72 8.67 -6.89 2.32
CA GLY A 72 9.57 -5.93 2.96
C GLY A 72 9.46 -4.52 2.38
N VAL A 73 10.21 -3.57 2.96
CA VAL A 73 10.38 -2.26 2.33
C VAL A 73 10.99 -2.52 0.95
N PRO A 74 10.35 -2.06 -0.15
CA PRO A 74 10.90 -2.26 -1.49
C PRO A 74 12.33 -1.72 -1.47
N LYS A 75 13.31 -2.57 -1.82
CA LYS A 75 14.67 -2.09 -2.06
C LYS A 75 14.51 -1.12 -3.21
N LYS A 76 14.59 0.19 -2.90
CA LYS A 76 14.51 1.27 -3.88
C LYS A 76 15.35 0.80 -5.06
N GLU A 77 14.74 0.63 -6.22
CA GLU A 77 15.46 0.41 -7.47
C GLU A 77 16.62 1.41 -7.42
N GLU A 78 17.84 0.89 -7.47
CA GLU A 78 19.06 1.68 -7.46
C GLU A 78 18.94 2.58 -8.69
N GLY A 79 18.32 3.75 -8.44
CA GLY A 79 17.93 4.69 -9.47
C GLY A 79 19.16 4.93 -10.30
N GLU A 80 18.96 4.78 -11.61
CA GLU A 80 19.87 5.13 -12.69
C GLU A 80 21.04 5.95 -12.16
N GLU A 81 22.25 5.37 -12.18
CA GLU A 81 23.48 6.04 -11.76
C GLU A 81 23.48 7.43 -12.41
N GLU A 82 23.00 8.44 -11.67
CA GLU A 82 22.91 9.79 -12.17
C GLU A 82 24.33 10.13 -12.56
N ASP A 83 24.55 10.38 -13.86
CA ASP A 83 25.88 10.62 -14.41
C ASP A 83 26.61 11.56 -13.45
N PRO A 84 27.77 11.17 -12.89
CA PRO A 84 28.41 11.94 -11.84
C PRO A 84 28.85 13.33 -12.33
N ILE A 85 28.79 13.56 -13.64
CA ILE A 85 29.27 14.76 -14.32
C ILE A 85 28.12 15.76 -14.49
N ARG A 86 28.23 16.88 -13.78
CA ARG A 86 27.32 18.02 -13.88
C ARG A 86 27.99 19.20 -14.59
N GLN A 87 27.17 20.13 -15.06
CA GLN A 87 27.63 21.34 -15.74
C GLN A 87 27.28 22.58 -14.92
N GLY A 88 28.21 23.52 -14.88
CA GLY A 88 28.04 24.76 -14.12
C GLY A 88 28.86 25.92 -14.66
N LYS A 89 28.74 27.04 -13.96
CA LYS A 89 29.48 28.27 -14.25
C LYS A 89 30.28 28.70 -13.02
N VAL A 90 31.54 29.06 -13.22
CA VAL A 90 32.41 29.58 -12.15
C VAL A 90 31.91 30.97 -11.74
N SER A 91 31.49 31.13 -10.50
CA SER A 91 31.02 32.41 -9.96
C SER A 91 32.16 33.26 -9.42
N PHE A 92 33.14 32.64 -8.78
CA PHE A 92 34.27 33.31 -8.15
C PHE A 92 35.43 32.33 -8.07
N TYR A 93 36.63 32.76 -8.42
CA TYR A 93 37.84 31.96 -8.28
C TYR A 93 39.03 32.86 -7.94
N ASP A 94 39.68 32.56 -6.82
CA ASP A 94 40.89 33.27 -6.40
C ASP A 94 42.10 32.37 -6.67
N SER A 95 42.82 32.64 -7.76
CA SER A 95 44.03 31.89 -8.14
C SER A 95 45.17 32.02 -7.12
N SER A 96 45.19 33.08 -6.30
CA SER A 96 46.23 33.27 -5.27
C SER A 96 45.98 32.39 -4.04
N LYS A 97 44.71 32.17 -3.69
CA LYS A 97 44.33 31.30 -2.57
C LYS A 97 43.93 29.88 -2.98
N GLY A 98 43.71 29.64 -4.27
CA GLY A 98 43.42 28.32 -4.84
C GLY A 98 42.03 27.77 -4.49
N PHE A 99 41.03 28.64 -4.31
CA PHE A 99 39.66 28.22 -4.07
C PHE A 99 38.66 29.06 -4.87
N GLY A 100 37.47 28.50 -5.08
CA GLY A 100 36.37 29.19 -5.73
C GLY A 100 35.02 28.56 -5.48
N PHE A 101 34.04 29.03 -6.24
CA PHE A 101 32.67 28.54 -6.22
C PHE A 101 32.13 28.38 -7.63
N ILE A 102 31.47 27.25 -7.87
CA ILE A 102 30.79 26.92 -9.13
C ILE A 102 29.28 26.89 -8.84
N ILE A 103 28.51 27.53 -9.71
CA ILE A 103 27.04 27.47 -9.69
C ILE A 103 26.62 26.37 -10.66
N ASP A 104 25.86 25.40 -10.17
CA ASP A 104 25.25 24.35 -11.00
C ASP A 104 24.13 24.95 -11.87
N LEU A 105 24.04 24.53 -13.12
CA LEU A 105 22.99 24.97 -14.05
C LEU A 105 21.63 24.35 -13.72
N GLU A 106 21.60 23.15 -13.14
CA GLU A 106 20.35 22.48 -12.80
C GLU A 106 19.80 22.99 -11.46
N ASN A 107 20.61 22.88 -10.41
CA ASN A 107 20.17 23.18 -9.06
C ASN A 107 20.33 24.65 -8.66
N ASN A 108 21.08 25.46 -9.43
CA ASN A 108 21.46 26.85 -9.07
C ASN A 108 22.13 26.99 -7.69
N GLU A 109 22.58 25.86 -7.12
CA GLU A 109 23.33 25.83 -5.87
C GLU A 109 24.80 26.15 -6.11
N LYS A 110 25.45 26.70 -5.08
CA LYS A 110 26.89 26.98 -5.10
C LYS A 110 27.66 25.84 -4.48
N TYR A 111 28.52 25.22 -5.28
CA TYR A 111 29.45 24.20 -4.83
C TYR A 111 30.85 24.78 -4.67
N PHE A 112 31.52 24.35 -3.61
CA PHE A 112 32.91 24.75 -3.34
C PHE A 112 33.84 24.04 -4.32
N CYS A 113 34.88 24.73 -4.80
CA CYS A 113 35.96 24.10 -5.56
C CYS A 113 37.33 24.50 -4.99
N HIS A 114 38.28 23.59 -5.06
CA HIS A 114 39.67 23.78 -4.60
C HIS A 114 40.65 23.45 -5.73
N VAL A 115 41.83 24.05 -5.70
CA VAL A 115 42.88 23.85 -6.71
C VAL A 115 43.27 22.37 -6.89
N SER A 116 43.14 21.56 -5.84
CA SER A 116 43.40 20.11 -5.92
C SER A 116 42.39 19.33 -6.76
N GLY A 117 41.21 19.90 -7.01
CA GLY A 117 40.14 19.29 -7.80
C GLY A 117 40.08 19.81 -9.23
N LEU A 118 40.98 20.71 -9.63
CA LEU A 118 41.04 21.29 -10.98
C LEU A 118 41.94 20.44 -11.87
N LEU A 119 41.43 20.06 -13.05
CA LEU A 119 42.23 19.43 -14.11
C LEU A 119 42.80 20.47 -15.07
N ASP A 120 42.05 21.56 -15.28
CA ASP A 120 42.43 22.71 -16.11
C ASP A 120 42.33 24.00 -15.30
N ASP A 121 43.09 25.02 -15.70
CA ASP A 121 42.98 26.37 -15.13
C ASP A 121 41.62 26.98 -15.50
N ILE A 122 40.89 27.45 -14.48
CA ILE A 122 39.58 28.10 -14.63
C ILE A 122 39.67 29.59 -14.32
N ALA A 123 38.86 30.40 -15.03
CA ALA A 123 38.67 31.80 -14.73
C ALA A 123 37.24 32.09 -14.26
N GLU A 124 37.01 33.29 -13.72
CA GLU A 124 35.67 33.75 -13.40
C GLU A 124 34.78 33.75 -14.66
N ASN A 125 33.53 33.31 -14.51
CA ASN A 125 32.52 33.18 -15.57
C ASN A 125 32.69 32.03 -16.58
N ASP A 126 33.71 31.19 -16.46
CA ASP A 126 33.87 30.03 -17.33
C ASP A 126 32.79 28.98 -17.10
N LYS A 127 32.43 28.27 -18.18
CA LYS A 127 31.59 27.06 -18.12
C LYS A 127 32.46 25.85 -17.85
N VAL A 128 32.04 25.04 -16.89
CA VAL A 128 32.83 23.91 -16.42
C VAL A 128 31.95 22.68 -16.22
N THR A 129 32.52 21.51 -16.49
CA THR A 129 31.99 20.21 -16.07
C THR A 129 32.70 19.78 -14.80
N PHE A 130 31.95 19.29 -13.82
CA PHE A 130 32.49 18.87 -12.53
C PHE A 130 31.69 17.69 -11.95
N GLU A 131 32.34 16.91 -11.09
CA GLU A 131 31.70 15.86 -10.32
C GLU A 131 31.44 16.35 -8.88
N LEU A 132 30.36 15.88 -8.24
CA LEU A 132 30.02 16.23 -6.87
C LEU A 132 30.48 15.16 -5.88
N GLU A 133 31.27 15.56 -4.90
CA GLU A 133 31.75 14.68 -3.83
C GLU A 133 31.38 15.25 -2.45
N ARG A 134 31.01 14.37 -1.50
CA ARG A 134 30.71 14.79 -0.13
C ARG A 134 32.01 15.01 0.65
N GLY A 135 32.35 16.28 0.90
CA GLY A 135 33.48 16.68 1.73
C GLY A 135 33.10 17.02 3.17
N MET A 136 34.10 17.38 3.98
CA MET A 136 33.90 17.75 5.40
C MET A 136 33.03 19.00 5.61
N LYS A 137 32.99 19.90 4.62
CA LYS A 137 32.26 21.19 4.67
C LYS A 137 31.01 21.22 3.79
N GLY A 138 30.58 20.07 3.26
CA GLY A 138 29.45 19.96 2.35
C GLY A 138 29.84 19.37 1.00
N MET A 139 29.00 19.60 -0.01
CA MET A 139 29.24 19.14 -1.38
C MET A 139 30.40 19.94 -2.01
N ASN A 140 31.40 19.23 -2.51
CA ASN A 140 32.59 19.75 -3.16
C ASN A 140 32.58 19.37 -4.64
N ALA A 141 33.02 20.27 -5.50
CA ALA A 141 33.24 20.00 -6.92
C ALA A 141 34.65 19.45 -7.13
N VAL A 142 34.74 18.25 -7.72
CA VAL A 142 35.99 17.56 -8.04
C VAL A 142 36.07 17.28 -9.55
N ARG A 143 37.29 17.08 -10.06
CA ARG A 143 37.59 16.88 -11.49
C ARG A 143 36.98 17.95 -12.39
N VAL A 144 37.12 19.20 -11.96
CA VAL A 144 36.60 20.35 -12.70
C VAL A 144 37.41 20.52 -13.99
N LYS A 145 36.70 20.54 -15.12
CA LYS A 145 37.26 20.73 -16.46
C LYS A 145 36.51 21.86 -17.17
N ARG A 146 37.24 22.71 -17.90
CA ARG A 146 36.62 23.76 -18.72
C ARG A 146 35.98 23.16 -19.97
N VAL A 147 34.75 23.56 -20.26
CA VAL A 147 33.99 23.18 -21.48
C VAL A 147 34.24 24.18 -22.59
#